data_AF-A0ABD7KRY9-F1
#
_entry.id   AF-A0ABD7KRY9-F1
#
_cell.length_a   1.000
_cell.length_b   1.000
_cell.length_c   1.000
_cell.angle_alpha   90.00
_cell.angle_beta   90.00
_cell.angle_gamma   90.00
#
_symmetry.space_group_name_H-M   'P 1'
#
loop_
_entity.id
_entity.type
_entity.pdbx_description
1 polymer ?
#
loop_
_entity_poly.entity_id
_entity_poly.type
_entity_poly.pdbx_seq_one_letter_code
_entity_poly.pdbx_strand_id
1 'polypeptide(L)'
;MRENNTSLRATDERLLLGCGANMVIPWNAPLSRCLTLIESVQGQQFSRHVPEDISTLLSMTQPMKLRGYQKWDTFCDAVGNMMSNTLLPADGKGVMVALRPVPGIRVEQALTLCRPNRTGDIMTIGDNRLVLFLSFCRVNDLDTALNHIFPLPTGDIFSNRMIWFEDNTISAELVQMRALQPEQWAKPLAIKSDAKPILNARHDGHIWRRVPEPLRLLTDNAENAPS
;
A
#
# COMPACT_ATOMS: atom_id res chain seq x y z
N MET A 1 -15.28 25.33 9.51
CA MET A 1 -15.15 24.74 10.87
C MET A 1 -13.92 25.34 11.53
N ARG A 2 -14.00 25.74 12.81
CA ARG A 2 -12.85 26.27 13.56
C ARG A 2 -12.42 25.24 14.60
N GLU A 3 -11.18 24.80 14.51
CA GLU A 3 -10.56 23.94 15.51
C GLU A 3 -10.08 24.82 16.68
N ASN A 4 -10.52 24.51 17.91
CA ASN A 4 -10.13 25.26 19.11
C ASN A 4 -8.96 24.62 19.88
N ASN A 5 -8.84 23.30 19.82
CA ASN A 5 -7.82 22.50 20.50
C ASN A 5 -7.16 21.55 19.50
N THR A 6 -5.95 21.05 19.77
CA THR A 6 -5.25 20.06 18.93
C THR A 6 -5.95 18.70 18.96
N SER A 7 -7.02 18.53 18.18
CA SER A 7 -7.84 17.31 18.22
C SER A 7 -8.18 16.76 16.84
N LEU A 8 -8.12 17.60 15.80
CA LEU A 8 -8.57 17.21 14.47
C LEU A 8 -7.46 16.45 13.74
N ARG A 9 -7.73 15.18 13.41
CA ARG A 9 -6.82 14.37 12.58
C ARG A 9 -7.04 14.70 11.11
N ALA A 10 -6.03 14.46 10.29
CA ALA A 10 -6.11 14.67 8.84
C ALA A 10 -7.19 13.83 8.14
N THR A 11 -7.65 12.73 8.75
CA THR A 11 -8.79 11.94 8.26
C THR A 11 -10.11 12.64 8.55
N ASP A 12 -10.26 13.16 9.76
CA ASP A 12 -11.47 13.86 10.21
C ASP A 12 -11.61 15.22 9.50
N GLU A 13 -10.48 15.90 9.26
CA GLU A 13 -10.44 17.12 8.44
C GLU A 13 -10.98 16.86 7.03
N ARG A 14 -10.53 15.78 6.37
CA ARG A 14 -11.03 15.37 5.05
C ARG A 14 -12.50 15.02 5.09
N LEU A 15 -12.97 14.32 6.13
CA LEU A 15 -14.39 14.02 6.31
C LEU A 15 -15.21 15.31 6.37
N LEU A 16 -14.80 16.29 7.18
CA LEU A 16 -15.49 17.57 7.30
C LEU A 16 -15.58 18.30 5.96
N LEU A 17 -14.48 18.31 5.20
CA LEU A 17 -14.46 18.90 3.85
C LEU A 17 -15.36 18.14 2.87
N GLY A 18 -15.41 16.81 2.98
CA GLY A 18 -16.29 15.93 2.20
C GLY A 18 -17.77 16.10 2.54
N CYS A 19 -18.09 16.36 3.81
CA CYS A 19 -19.44 16.67 4.29
C CYS A 19 -19.94 18.06 3.89
N GLY A 20 -19.15 18.87 3.19
CA GLY A 20 -19.57 20.19 2.70
C GLY A 20 -18.88 21.38 3.37
N ALA A 21 -17.87 21.20 4.24
CA ALA A 21 -17.13 22.33 4.77
C ALA A 21 -16.30 23.00 3.66
N ASN A 22 -16.43 24.33 3.51
CA ASN A 22 -15.59 25.11 2.60
C ASN A 22 -14.11 25.04 3.03
N MET A 23 -13.87 25.21 4.33
CA MET A 23 -12.53 25.27 4.92
C MET A 23 -12.55 24.86 6.40
N VAL A 24 -11.42 24.32 6.84
CA VAL A 24 -11.07 24.09 8.25
C VAL A 24 -10.03 25.11 8.67
N ILE A 25 -10.31 25.85 9.75
CA ILE A 25 -9.37 26.81 10.33
C ILE A 25 -8.64 26.10 11.48
N PRO A 26 -7.31 25.90 11.40
CA PRO A 26 -6.56 25.09 12.36
C PRO A 26 -6.41 25.78 13.71
N TRP A 27 -6.20 25.00 14.77
CA TRP A 27 -6.06 25.50 16.15
C TRP A 27 -4.94 26.53 16.32
N ASN A 28 -3.85 26.38 15.57
CA ASN A 28 -2.67 27.23 15.66
C ASN A 28 -2.83 28.60 14.97
N ALA A 29 -3.92 28.81 14.21
CA ALA A 29 -4.20 30.11 13.62
C ALA A 29 -4.76 31.06 14.70
N PRO A 30 -4.16 32.23 14.96
CA PRO A 30 -4.68 33.20 15.92
C PRO A 30 -6.02 33.81 15.45
N LEU A 31 -6.73 34.50 16.35
CA LEU A 31 -8.03 35.13 16.04
C LEU A 31 -7.95 36.06 14.82
N SER A 32 -6.89 36.87 14.72
CA SER A 32 -6.67 37.74 13.56
C SER A 32 -6.64 36.96 12.25
N ARG A 33 -5.90 35.84 12.20
CA ARG A 33 -5.84 34.96 11.02
C ARG A 33 -7.17 34.27 10.74
N CYS A 34 -7.90 33.90 11.79
CA CYS A 34 -9.24 33.33 11.67
C CYS A 34 -10.20 34.29 10.95
N LEU A 35 -10.22 35.56 11.35
CA LEU A 35 -11.06 36.59 10.72
C LEU A 35 -10.70 36.79 9.24
N THR A 36 -9.41 36.87 8.90
CA THR A 36 -8.96 36.95 7.50
C THR A 36 -9.42 35.73 6.67
N LEU A 37 -9.40 34.54 7.27
CA LEU A 37 -9.84 33.31 6.61
C LEU A 37 -11.37 33.29 6.40
N ILE A 38 -12.15 33.85 7.33
CA ILE A 38 -13.60 34.02 7.18
C ILE A 38 -13.93 35.00 6.04
N GLU A 39 -13.19 36.11 5.93
CA GLU A 39 -13.33 37.04 4.81
C GLU A 39 -12.96 36.39 3.47
N SER A 40 -11.92 35.55 3.45
CA SER A 40 -11.44 34.91 2.21
C SER A 40 -12.43 33.96 1.53
N VAL A 41 -13.43 33.44 2.26
CA VAL A 41 -14.45 32.54 1.72
C VAL A 41 -15.74 33.25 1.33
N GLN A 42 -15.86 34.56 1.57
CA GLN A 42 -17.06 35.32 1.18
C GLN A 42 -17.22 35.31 -0.34
N GLY A 43 -18.42 35.00 -0.82
CA GLY A 43 -18.73 34.90 -2.25
C GLY A 43 -18.28 33.59 -2.92
N GLN A 44 -17.60 32.68 -2.21
CA GLN A 44 -17.25 31.38 -2.74
C GLN A 44 -18.50 30.48 -2.85
N GLN A 45 -18.73 29.89 -4.02
CA GLN A 45 -19.74 28.84 -4.20
C GLN A 45 -19.11 27.46 -4.01
N PHE A 46 -19.79 26.60 -3.24
CA PHE A 46 -19.35 25.23 -3.04
C PHE A 46 -19.71 24.39 -4.27
N SER A 47 -18.70 23.94 -5.01
CA SER A 47 -18.88 23.21 -6.27
C SER A 47 -18.61 21.70 -6.18
N ARG A 48 -18.10 21.22 -5.03
CA ARG A 48 -17.83 19.78 -4.84
C ARG A 48 -19.14 19.02 -4.66
N HIS A 49 -19.20 17.80 -5.19
CA HIS A 49 -20.32 16.91 -4.93
C HIS A 49 -20.28 16.44 -3.47
N VAL A 50 -21.41 16.53 -2.77
CA VAL A 50 -21.62 15.94 -1.44
C VAL A 50 -22.58 14.76 -1.60
N PRO A 51 -22.18 13.54 -1.23
CA PRO A 51 -23.07 12.38 -1.27
C PRO A 51 -24.33 12.58 -0.41
N GLU A 52 -25.48 12.04 -0.85
CA GLU A 52 -26.73 12.11 -0.09
C GLU A 52 -26.67 11.33 1.24
N ASP A 53 -25.97 10.19 1.25
CA ASP A 53 -25.81 9.36 2.44
C ASP A 53 -24.41 9.53 3.07
N ILE A 54 -24.40 9.97 4.33
CA ILE A 54 -23.19 10.13 5.15
C ILE A 54 -22.43 8.81 5.35
N SER A 55 -23.11 7.66 5.29
CA SER A 55 -22.46 6.34 5.40
C SER A 55 -21.39 6.15 4.32
N THR A 56 -21.62 6.72 3.13
CA THR A 56 -20.68 6.73 2.01
C THR A 56 -19.40 7.47 2.40
N LEU A 57 -19.51 8.68 2.95
CA LEU A 57 -18.37 9.48 3.40
C LEU A 57 -17.62 8.80 4.56
N LEU A 58 -18.34 8.22 5.52
CA LEU A 58 -17.74 7.47 6.63
C LEU A 58 -16.98 6.24 6.13
N SER A 59 -17.48 5.55 5.11
CA SER A 59 -16.75 4.43 4.49
C SER A 59 -15.47 4.90 3.79
N MET A 60 -15.51 6.06 3.13
CA MET A 60 -14.35 6.67 2.45
C MET A 60 -13.26 7.14 3.42
N THR A 61 -13.59 7.41 4.69
CA THR A 61 -12.58 7.72 5.70
C THR A 61 -11.83 6.51 6.23
N GLN A 62 -12.34 5.29 5.97
CA GLN A 62 -11.65 4.09 6.42
C GLN A 62 -10.43 3.84 5.54
N PRO A 63 -9.21 3.86 6.11
CA PRO A 63 -8.03 3.48 5.36
C PRO A 63 -8.17 2.03 4.92
N MET A 64 -7.62 1.68 3.75
CA MET A 64 -7.58 0.29 3.30
C MET A 64 -6.94 -0.58 4.37
N LYS A 65 -7.73 -1.48 4.97
CA LYS A 65 -7.29 -2.36 6.07
C LYS A 65 -6.62 -3.65 5.58
N LEU A 66 -6.55 -3.82 4.26
CA LEU A 66 -5.97 -4.99 3.63
C LEU A 66 -4.44 -4.92 3.64
N ARG A 67 -3.82 -6.09 3.66
CA ARG A 67 -2.37 -6.25 3.58
C ARG A 67 -2.02 -7.56 2.90
N GLY A 68 -0.97 -7.56 2.09
CA GLY A 68 -0.43 -8.76 1.47
C GLY A 68 -1.33 -9.31 0.37
N TYR A 69 -1.25 -10.63 0.16
CA TYR A 69 -1.94 -11.28 -0.95
C TYR A 69 -3.46 -11.14 -0.85
N GLN A 70 -4.08 -10.69 -1.93
CA GLN A 70 -5.53 -10.64 -2.14
C GLN A 70 -5.90 -11.42 -3.40
N LYS A 71 -7.11 -11.99 -3.42
CA LYS A 71 -7.69 -12.55 -4.64
C LYS A 71 -7.83 -11.45 -5.69
N TRP A 72 -7.84 -11.84 -6.96
CA TRP A 72 -7.87 -10.91 -8.10
C TRP A 72 -9.01 -9.89 -8.00
N ASP A 73 -10.24 -10.34 -7.78
CA ASP A 73 -11.41 -9.45 -7.61
C ASP A 73 -11.26 -8.52 -6.42
N THR A 74 -10.89 -9.08 -5.26
CA THR A 74 -10.72 -8.31 -4.02
C THR A 74 -9.63 -7.24 -4.17
N PHE A 75 -8.56 -7.53 -4.90
CA PHE A 75 -7.54 -6.57 -5.25
C PHE A 75 -8.14 -5.45 -6.12
N CYS A 76 -8.82 -5.81 -7.22
CA CYS A 76 -9.40 -4.83 -8.14
C CYS A 76 -10.43 -3.93 -7.45
N ASP A 77 -11.26 -4.49 -6.58
CA ASP A 77 -12.26 -3.76 -5.82
C ASP A 77 -11.63 -2.86 -4.75
N ALA A 78 -10.61 -3.34 -4.04
CA ALA A 78 -9.92 -2.54 -3.04
C ALA A 78 -9.20 -1.33 -3.66
N VAL A 79 -8.46 -1.54 -4.76
CA VAL A 79 -7.80 -0.44 -5.47
C VAL A 79 -8.84 0.48 -6.11
N GLY A 80 -9.89 -0.07 -6.73
CA GLY A 80 -10.98 0.71 -7.33
C GLY A 80 -11.71 1.60 -6.32
N ASN A 81 -12.04 1.08 -5.14
CA ASN A 81 -12.64 1.84 -4.05
C ASN A 81 -11.72 2.95 -3.54
N MET A 82 -10.41 2.72 -3.58
CA MET A 82 -9.47 3.76 -3.20
C MET A 82 -9.36 4.83 -4.28
N MET A 83 -9.34 4.46 -5.56
CA MET A 83 -9.34 5.42 -6.67
C MET A 83 -10.61 6.27 -6.72
N SER A 84 -11.78 5.71 -6.38
CA SER A 84 -13.04 6.45 -6.31
C SER A 84 -13.17 7.33 -5.06
N ASN A 85 -12.25 7.23 -4.11
CA ASN A 85 -12.27 8.01 -2.88
C ASN A 85 -11.90 9.48 -3.15
N THR A 86 -12.91 10.35 -3.11
CA THR A 86 -12.79 11.80 -3.34
C THR A 86 -12.24 12.56 -2.14
N LEU A 87 -12.14 11.93 -0.96
CA LEU A 87 -11.57 12.54 0.24
C LEU A 87 -10.04 12.53 0.22
N LEU A 88 -9.43 11.65 -0.56
CA LEU A 88 -7.98 11.58 -0.72
C LEU A 88 -7.50 12.59 -1.77
N PRO A 89 -6.29 13.16 -1.62
CA PRO A 89 -5.70 14.03 -2.63
C PRO A 89 -5.62 13.32 -3.98
N ALA A 90 -5.88 14.08 -5.06
CA ALA A 90 -5.65 13.60 -6.42
C ALA A 90 -4.19 13.18 -6.61
N ASP A 91 -3.97 12.06 -7.29
CA ASP A 91 -2.65 11.50 -7.65
C ASP A 91 -1.71 11.23 -6.46
N GLY A 92 -2.27 11.15 -5.24
CA GLY A 92 -1.55 10.88 -4.00
C GLY A 92 -1.97 9.57 -3.32
N LYS A 93 -2.79 8.75 -3.99
CA LYS A 93 -3.39 7.55 -3.41
C LYS A 93 -2.42 6.38 -3.35
N GLY A 94 -1.45 6.30 -4.27
CA GLY A 94 -0.39 5.31 -4.25
C GLY A 94 0.14 4.96 -5.64
N VAL A 95 0.96 3.92 -5.70
CA VAL A 95 1.54 3.42 -6.95
C VAL A 95 1.09 1.99 -7.17
N MET A 96 0.63 1.68 -8.39
CA MET A 96 0.40 0.32 -8.86
C MET A 96 1.56 -0.12 -9.74
N VAL A 97 2.04 -1.34 -9.55
CA VAL A 97 3.14 -1.92 -10.34
C VAL A 97 2.83 -3.36 -10.71
N ALA A 98 2.99 -3.70 -11.99
CA ALA A 98 2.91 -5.08 -12.46
C ALA A 98 4.32 -5.58 -12.80
N LEU A 99 4.77 -6.61 -12.09
CA LEU A 99 6.09 -7.21 -12.21
C LEU A 99 5.98 -8.55 -12.93
N ARG A 100 6.78 -8.73 -14.00
CA ARG A 100 6.90 -10.01 -14.71
C ARG A 100 8.16 -10.74 -14.21
N PRO A 101 8.04 -11.95 -13.65
CA PRO A 101 9.19 -12.75 -13.21
C PRO A 101 10.19 -13.03 -14.36
N VAL A 102 11.45 -13.30 -14.01
CA VAL A 102 12.45 -13.79 -14.98
C VAL A 102 12.10 -15.20 -15.47
N PRO A 103 12.50 -15.58 -16.70
CA PRO A 103 12.40 -16.96 -17.16
C PRO A 103 13.12 -17.90 -16.19
N GLY A 104 12.38 -18.78 -15.51
CA GLY A 104 12.90 -19.70 -14.50
C GLY A 104 12.27 -19.53 -13.11
N ILE A 105 11.66 -18.38 -12.83
CA ILE A 105 10.89 -18.15 -11.60
C ILE A 105 9.41 -18.09 -11.95
N ARG A 106 8.60 -18.92 -11.28
CA ARG A 106 7.15 -18.86 -11.44
C ARG A 106 6.56 -17.71 -10.62
N VAL A 107 5.44 -17.14 -11.07
CA VAL A 107 4.80 -16.01 -10.38
C VAL A 107 4.40 -16.35 -8.94
N GLU A 108 4.04 -17.60 -8.67
CA GLU A 108 3.68 -18.05 -7.33
C GLU A 108 4.91 -18.15 -6.41
N GLN A 109 6.10 -18.41 -6.96
CA GLN A 109 7.36 -18.35 -6.20
C GLN A 109 7.76 -16.91 -5.93
N ALA A 110 7.60 -16.01 -6.91
CA ALA A 110 7.82 -14.58 -6.68
C ALA A 110 6.89 -14.04 -5.58
N LEU A 111 5.65 -14.54 -5.50
CA LEU A 111 4.69 -14.19 -4.46
C LEU A 111 5.14 -14.58 -3.05
N THR A 112 5.81 -15.73 -2.86
CA THR A 112 6.27 -16.15 -1.52
C THR A 112 7.39 -15.26 -0.97
N LEU A 113 8.15 -14.64 -1.87
CA LEU A 113 9.18 -13.64 -1.56
C LEU A 113 8.61 -12.26 -1.28
N CYS A 114 7.40 -11.96 -1.75
CA CYS A 114 6.75 -10.66 -1.56
C CYS A 114 6.18 -10.54 -0.13
N ARG A 115 6.83 -9.76 0.74
CA ARG A 115 6.48 -9.62 2.17
C ARG A 115 6.23 -8.14 2.54
N PRO A 116 5.09 -7.55 2.18
CA PRO A 116 4.77 -6.20 2.60
C PRO A 116 4.51 -6.12 4.11
N ASN A 117 5.15 -5.16 4.76
CA ASN A 117 5.02 -4.96 6.21
C ASN A 117 3.86 -4.03 6.56
N ARG A 118 3.53 -3.07 5.68
CA ARG A 118 2.55 -2.01 5.93
C ARG A 118 1.14 -2.42 5.51
N THR A 119 0.15 -2.02 6.30
CA THR A 119 -1.26 -2.07 5.89
C THR A 119 -1.49 -1.05 4.77
N GLY A 120 -2.27 -1.44 3.76
CA GLY A 120 -2.42 -0.67 2.52
C GLY A 120 -1.52 -1.15 1.37
N ASP A 121 -0.53 -1.99 1.67
CA ASP A 121 0.28 -2.64 0.63
C ASP A 121 -0.32 -4.01 0.34
N ILE A 122 -0.92 -4.16 -0.83
CA ILE A 122 -1.57 -5.40 -1.27
C ILE A 122 -0.98 -5.90 -2.57
N MET A 123 -1.04 -7.21 -2.81
CA MET A 123 -0.62 -7.79 -4.07
C MET A 123 -1.57 -8.88 -4.55
N THR A 124 -1.61 -9.10 -5.86
CA THR A 124 -2.30 -10.21 -6.50
C THR A 124 -1.43 -10.82 -7.60
N ILE A 125 -1.81 -11.99 -8.09
CA ILE A 125 -1.12 -12.68 -9.18
C ILE A 125 -2.12 -13.08 -10.27
N GLY A 126 -1.74 -12.89 -11.53
CA GLY A 126 -2.58 -13.21 -12.68
C GLY A 126 -1.85 -12.89 -13.98
N ASP A 127 -2.19 -13.58 -15.07
CA ASP A 127 -1.53 -13.43 -16.38
C ASP A 127 0.02 -13.54 -16.31
N ASN A 128 0.52 -14.43 -15.44
CA ASN A 128 1.95 -14.60 -15.17
C ASN A 128 2.67 -13.29 -14.73
N ARG A 129 1.95 -12.40 -14.05
CA ARG A 129 2.46 -11.17 -13.44
C ARG A 129 2.09 -11.11 -11.97
N LEU A 130 2.97 -10.53 -11.18
CA LEU A 130 2.72 -10.15 -9.80
C LEU A 130 2.38 -8.66 -9.79
N VAL A 131 1.15 -8.32 -9.43
CA VAL A 131 0.67 -6.94 -9.37
C VAL A 131 0.65 -6.49 -7.93
N LEU A 132 1.33 -5.39 -7.61
CA LEU A 132 1.28 -4.74 -6.30
C LEU A 132 0.58 -3.40 -6.41
N PHE A 133 -0.08 -3.03 -5.32
CA PHE A 133 -0.53 -1.68 -5.07
C PHE A 133 0.04 -1.22 -3.72
N LEU A 134 0.72 -0.07 -3.72
CA LEU A 134 1.38 0.52 -2.56
C LEU A 134 0.72 1.84 -2.17
N SER A 135 -0.10 1.82 -1.12
CA SER A 135 -0.83 3.01 -0.64
C SER A 135 0.11 4.13 -0.21
N PHE A 136 -0.20 5.35 -0.65
CA PHE A 136 0.56 6.58 -0.33
C PHE A 136 2.06 6.50 -0.65
N CYS A 137 2.46 5.61 -1.55
CA CYS A 137 3.81 5.58 -2.10
C CYS A 137 3.93 6.62 -3.22
N ARG A 138 5.09 7.26 -3.34
CA ARG A 138 5.42 8.13 -4.49
C ARG A 138 6.21 7.32 -5.50
N VAL A 139 6.07 7.64 -6.78
CA VAL A 139 6.81 6.94 -7.86
C VAL A 139 8.32 6.95 -7.65
N ASN A 140 8.89 8.04 -7.12
CA ASN A 140 10.32 8.17 -6.82
C ASN A 140 10.79 7.25 -5.69
N ASP A 141 9.88 6.86 -4.79
CA ASP A 141 10.17 6.00 -3.64
C ASP A 141 9.85 4.52 -3.94
N LEU A 142 9.39 4.20 -5.16
CA LEU A 142 8.96 2.86 -5.54
C LEU A 142 10.10 1.83 -5.40
N ASP A 143 11.29 2.15 -5.91
CA ASP A 143 12.45 1.25 -5.83
C ASP A 143 12.86 1.00 -4.37
N THR A 144 12.84 2.03 -3.54
CA THR A 144 13.06 1.92 -2.10
C THR A 144 12.01 1.03 -1.44
N ALA A 145 10.73 1.22 -1.76
CA ALA A 145 9.66 0.40 -1.22
C ALA A 145 9.80 -1.08 -1.62
N LEU A 146 10.10 -1.36 -2.90
CA LEU A 146 10.30 -2.73 -3.38
C LEU A 146 11.49 -3.41 -2.70
N ASN A 147 12.59 -2.71 -2.45
CA ASN A 147 13.75 -3.23 -1.71
C ASN A 147 13.43 -3.61 -0.25
N HIS A 148 12.39 -3.00 0.35
CA HIS A 148 11.91 -3.36 1.68
C HIS A 148 10.88 -4.51 1.66
N ILE A 149 10.17 -4.71 0.55
CA ILE A 149 9.14 -5.75 0.39
C ILE A 149 9.77 -7.09 0.00
N PHE A 150 10.80 -7.07 -0.85
CA PHE A 150 11.47 -8.28 -1.33
C PHE A 150 12.79 -8.51 -0.58
N PRO A 151 13.13 -9.76 -0.23
CA PRO A 151 14.38 -10.13 0.45
C PRO A 151 15.57 -10.27 -0.52
N LEU A 152 15.38 -9.95 -1.80
CA LEU A 152 16.38 -10.03 -2.87
C LEU A 152 16.25 -8.80 -3.77
N PRO A 153 17.32 -8.40 -4.49
CA PRO A 153 17.22 -7.38 -5.53
C PRO A 153 16.10 -7.71 -6.52
N THR A 154 15.24 -6.74 -6.80
CA THR A 154 14.10 -6.95 -7.72
C THR A 154 14.54 -7.33 -9.13
N GLY A 155 15.70 -6.86 -9.59
CA GLY A 155 16.26 -7.20 -10.90
C GLY A 155 16.63 -8.68 -11.07
N ASP A 156 16.88 -9.40 -9.97
CA ASP A 156 17.18 -10.84 -10.01
C ASP A 156 15.89 -11.69 -10.09
N ILE A 157 14.77 -11.12 -9.63
CA ILE A 157 13.48 -11.81 -9.55
C ILE A 157 12.60 -11.48 -10.77
N PHE A 158 12.66 -10.24 -11.26
CA PHE A 158 11.75 -9.71 -12.27
C PHE A 158 12.51 -9.19 -13.49
N SER A 159 12.02 -9.58 -14.67
CA SER A 159 12.58 -9.17 -15.97
C SER A 159 12.00 -7.86 -16.47
N ASN A 160 10.73 -7.58 -16.15
CA ASN A 160 10.02 -6.41 -16.64
C ASN A 160 9.07 -5.86 -15.57
N ARG A 161 8.82 -4.55 -15.60
CA ARG A 161 7.87 -3.85 -14.74
C ARG A 161 7.07 -2.81 -15.51
N MET A 162 5.78 -2.74 -15.23
CA MET A 162 4.88 -1.66 -15.65
C MET A 162 4.42 -0.88 -14.42
N ILE A 163 4.37 0.45 -14.50
CA ILE A 163 4.09 1.32 -13.36
C ILE A 163 2.97 2.29 -13.72
N TRP A 164 1.99 2.43 -12.83
CA TRP A 164 0.89 3.40 -12.90
C TRP A 164 0.80 4.13 -11.57
N PHE A 165 0.81 5.46 -11.59
CA PHE A 165 0.81 6.29 -10.37
C PHE A 165 -0.22 7.42 -10.41
N GLU A 166 -0.74 7.77 -11.59
CA GLU A 166 -1.85 8.72 -11.71
C GLU A 166 -3.18 7.98 -11.54
N ASP A 167 -4.14 8.59 -10.85
CA ASP A 167 -5.42 7.96 -10.49
C ASP A 167 -6.19 7.49 -11.73
N ASN A 168 -6.12 8.26 -12.81
CA ASN A 168 -6.75 7.94 -14.10
C ASN A 168 -6.12 6.71 -14.77
N THR A 169 -4.78 6.63 -14.74
CA THR A 169 -4.05 5.52 -15.36
C THR A 169 -4.24 4.21 -14.60
N ILE A 170 -4.28 4.28 -13.26
CA ILE A 170 -4.60 3.15 -12.39
C ILE A 170 -6.04 2.68 -12.66
N SER A 171 -6.99 3.61 -12.74
CA SER A 171 -8.40 3.30 -13.01
C SER A 171 -8.60 2.66 -14.39
N ALA A 172 -7.90 3.15 -15.43
CA ALA A 172 -7.94 2.57 -16.77
C ALA A 172 -7.36 1.16 -16.80
N GLU A 173 -6.24 0.92 -16.11
CA GLU A 173 -5.65 -0.41 -15.99
C GLU A 173 -6.55 -1.37 -15.23
N LEU A 174 -7.25 -0.92 -14.17
CA LEU A 174 -8.21 -1.75 -13.45
C LEU A 174 -9.35 -2.27 -14.35
N VAL A 175 -9.79 -1.48 -15.34
CA VAL A 175 -10.78 -1.92 -16.33
C VAL A 175 -10.22 -3.07 -17.16
N GLN A 176 -8.96 -2.98 -17.59
CA GLN A 176 -8.28 -4.07 -18.32
C GLN A 176 -8.08 -5.30 -17.45
N MET A 177 -7.66 -5.12 -16.19
CA MET A 177 -7.49 -6.20 -15.23
C MET A 177 -8.79 -6.95 -14.95
N ARG A 178 -9.93 -6.25 -14.91
CA ARG A 178 -11.26 -6.87 -14.74
C ARG A 178 -11.75 -7.63 -15.97
N ALA A 179 -11.20 -7.35 -17.15
CA ALA A 179 -11.53 -8.07 -18.38
C ALA A 179 -10.79 -9.42 -18.52
N LEU A 180 -9.79 -9.69 -17.67
CA LEU A 180 -9.08 -10.98 -17.65
C LEU A 180 -10.00 -12.12 -17.17
N GLN A 181 -9.95 -13.24 -17.89
CA GLN A 181 -10.78 -14.40 -17.59
C GLN A 181 -10.36 -15.05 -16.26
N PRO A 182 -11.29 -15.59 -15.45
CA PRO A 182 -10.99 -16.23 -14.17
C PRO A 182 -10.00 -17.40 -14.24
N GLU A 183 -9.89 -18.03 -15.40
CA GLU A 183 -8.95 -19.13 -15.67
C GLU A 183 -7.48 -18.68 -15.63
N GLN A 184 -7.23 -17.39 -15.87
CA GLN A 184 -5.90 -16.80 -15.85
C GLN A 184 -5.51 -16.26 -14.45
N TRP A 185 -6.41 -16.42 -13.47
CA TRP A 185 -6.11 -16.07 -12.08
C TRP A 185 -5.24 -17.17 -11.48
N ALA A 186 -3.97 -16.82 -11.24
CA ALA A 186 -3.05 -17.74 -10.59
C ALA A 186 -3.44 -17.87 -9.10
N LYS A 187 -3.36 -19.09 -8.57
CA LYS A 187 -3.58 -19.35 -7.14
C LYS A 187 -2.24 -19.40 -6.42
N PRO A 188 -2.13 -18.86 -5.21
CA PRO A 188 -0.88 -18.93 -4.45
C PRO A 188 -0.54 -20.40 -4.17
N LEU A 189 0.75 -20.70 -4.11
CA LEU A 189 1.22 -22.00 -3.60
C LEU A 189 0.71 -22.19 -2.16
N ALA A 190 0.37 -23.42 -1.80
CA ALA A 190 -0.02 -23.75 -0.43
C ALA A 190 1.19 -23.54 0.50
N ILE A 191 1.23 -22.41 1.22
CA ILE A 191 2.30 -22.11 2.17
C ILE A 191 2.02 -22.88 3.46
N LYS A 192 2.84 -23.88 3.79
CA LYS A 192 2.92 -24.42 5.17
C LYS A 192 3.61 -23.36 6.04
N SER A 193 2.95 -22.94 7.11
CA SER A 193 3.25 -21.75 7.91
C SER A 193 4.60 -21.73 8.66
N ASP A 194 5.42 -22.78 8.58
CA ASP A 194 6.66 -22.86 9.35
C ASP A 194 7.88 -22.74 8.43
N ALA A 195 8.18 -21.52 7.99
CA ALA A 195 9.42 -21.25 7.28
C ALA A 195 10.25 -20.23 8.06
N LYS A 196 11.31 -20.73 8.71
CA LYS A 196 12.50 -19.95 9.07
C LYS A 196 12.90 -19.08 7.86
N PRO A 197 13.50 -17.89 8.07
CA PRO A 197 13.90 -17.03 6.95
C PRO A 197 14.74 -17.86 5.97
N ILE A 198 14.24 -18.00 4.73
CA ILE A 198 14.82 -18.87 3.70
C ILE A 198 16.21 -18.36 3.28
N LEU A 199 16.55 -17.12 3.63
CA LEU A 199 17.78 -16.46 3.22
C LEU A 199 18.46 -15.74 4.39
N ASN A 200 19.73 -16.08 4.63
CA ASN A 200 20.62 -15.38 5.56
C ASN A 200 21.16 -14.08 4.95
N ALA A 201 20.28 -13.20 4.46
CA ALA A 201 20.65 -11.90 3.93
C ALA A 201 19.66 -10.82 4.38
N ARG A 202 20.19 -9.63 4.70
CA ARG A 202 19.40 -8.47 5.14
C ARG A 202 19.90 -7.22 4.40
N HIS A 203 18.96 -6.37 3.99
CA HIS A 203 19.27 -5.07 3.39
C HIS A 203 19.44 -4.02 4.49
N ASP A 204 20.62 -3.40 4.57
CA ASP A 204 20.98 -2.41 5.60
C ASP A 204 20.73 -0.96 5.14
N GLY A 205 19.79 -0.76 4.22
CA GLY A 205 19.47 0.55 3.63
C GLY A 205 20.35 0.98 2.46
N HIS A 206 21.56 0.43 2.33
CA HIS A 206 22.46 0.71 1.19
C HIS A 206 22.88 -0.52 0.38
N ILE A 207 23.13 -1.67 1.01
CA ILE A 207 23.69 -2.87 0.36
C ILE A 207 23.09 -4.14 0.97
N TRP A 208 22.92 -5.17 0.15
CA TRP A 208 22.59 -6.54 0.58
C TRP A 208 23.76 -7.19 1.29
N ARG A 209 23.60 -7.56 2.56
CA ARG A 209 24.63 -8.25 3.35
C ARG A 209 24.13 -9.58 3.88
N ARG A 210 25.00 -10.60 3.84
CA ARG A 210 24.72 -11.87 4.52
C ARG A 210 24.85 -11.68 6.03
N VAL A 211 23.91 -12.21 6.80
CA VAL A 211 24.00 -12.22 8.27
C VAL A 211 24.75 -13.50 8.65
N PRO A 212 25.93 -13.41 9.29
CA PRO A 212 26.66 -14.60 9.73
C PRO A 212 25.86 -15.31 10.82
N GLU A 213 25.59 -16.60 10.62
CA GLU A 213 25.05 -17.46 11.67
C GLU A 213 26.19 -17.85 12.62
N PRO A 214 26.06 -17.65 13.94
CA PRO A 214 27.07 -18.07 14.90
C PRO A 214 27.08 -19.61 14.96
N LEU A 215 28.08 -20.21 14.30
CA LEU A 215 28.34 -21.64 14.41
C LEU A 215 29.04 -21.90 15.74
N ARG A 216 28.33 -22.51 16.71
CA ARG A 216 29.00 -23.04 17.92
C ARG A 216 29.68 -24.36 17.55
N LEU A 217 31.00 -24.37 17.54
CA LEU A 217 31.80 -25.59 17.53
C LEU A 217 31.73 -26.20 18.93
N LEU A 218 30.70 -27.02 19.19
CA LEU A 218 30.58 -28.09 20.20
C LEU A 218 29.09 -28.40 20.38
N THR A 219 28.68 -29.62 20.03
CA THR A 219 27.44 -30.21 20.51
C THR A 219 27.68 -30.64 21.95
N ASP A 220 27.04 -29.99 22.92
CA ASP A 220 26.89 -30.55 24.27
C ASP A 220 26.05 -31.82 24.15
N ASN A 221 26.72 -32.96 23.95
CA ASN A 221 26.17 -34.26 24.28
C ASN A 221 27.32 -35.15 24.75
N ALA A 222 27.12 -35.68 25.95
CA ALA A 222 27.91 -36.70 26.64
C ALA A 222 29.04 -36.21 27.56
N GLU A 223 28.67 -35.53 28.65
CA GLU A 223 29.32 -35.77 29.95
C GLU A 223 28.25 -35.62 31.05
N ASN A 224 27.56 -36.72 31.35
CA ASN A 224 27.17 -37.13 32.71
C ASN A 224 26.22 -38.34 32.71
N ALA A 225 26.81 -39.54 32.75
CA ALA A 225 26.48 -40.64 33.68
C ALA A 225 27.48 -41.79 33.39
N PRO A 226 27.92 -42.64 34.35
CA PRO A 226 27.35 -42.86 35.70
C PRO A 226 28.39 -42.94 36.86
N SER A 227 27.91 -42.76 38.10
CA SER A 227 28.22 -43.55 39.31
C SER A 227 27.23 -43.16 40.40
#